data_AF-A0A930QDK4-F1
#
_entry.id   AF-A0A930QDK4-F1
#
_cell.length_a   1.000
_cell.length_b   1.000
_cell.length_c   1.000
_cell.angle_alpha   90.00
_cell.angle_beta   90.00
_cell.angle_gamma   90.00
#
_symmetry.space_group_name_H-M   'P 1'
#
loop_
_entity.id
_entity.type
_entity.pdbx_description
1 polymer ?
#
loop_
_entity_poly.entity_id
_entity_poly.type
_entity_poly.pdbx_seq_one_letter_code
_entity_poly.pdbx_strand_id
1 'polypeptide(L)' 'IRRDANEAIKKLEKDKEINEDESKRGQDSVQKLVDKFVKQMDEMRAAKEKEVMEI' A
#
# COMPACT_ATOMS: atom_id res chain seq x y z
N ILE A 1 -6.96 3.49 4.29
CA ILE A 1 -5.50 3.73 4.12
C ILE A 1 -5.12 4.01 2.67
N ARG A 2 -5.13 3.05 1.73
CA ARG A 2 -4.73 3.32 0.31
C ARG A 2 -5.53 4.47 -0.32
N ARG A 3 -6.86 4.45 -0.14
CA ARG A 3 -7.76 5.50 -0.65
C ARG A 3 -7.39 6.86 -0.06
N ASP A 4 -7.27 6.94 1.26
CA ASP A 4 -6.99 8.19 1.97
C ASP A 4 -5.60 8.76 1.61
N ALA A 5 -4.60 7.89 1.45
CA ALA A 5 -3.27 8.29 0.97
C ALA A 5 -3.30 8.84 -0.47
N ASN A 6 -4.05 8.18 -1.37
CA ASN A 6 -4.20 8.67 -2.74
C ASN A 6 -5.00 9.97 -2.81
N GLU A 7 -6.01 10.15 -1.95
CA GLU A 7 -6.75 11.41 -1.83
C GLU A 7 -5.85 12.55 -1.33
N ALA A 8 -4.99 12.28 -0.34
CA ALA A 8 -4.02 13.25 0.13
C ALA A 8 -3.02 13.66 -0.97
N ILE A 9 -2.48 12.70 -1.73
CA ILE A 9 -1.57 12.98 -2.85
C ILE A 9 -2.25 13.84 -3.92
N LYS A 10 -3.49 13.49 -4.31
CA LYS A 10 -4.26 14.29 -5.26
C LYS A 10 -4.58 15.69 -4.76
N LYS A 11 -4.72 15.87 -3.44
CA LYS A 11 -4.91 17.18 -2.83
C LYS A 11 -3.64 18.03 -2.95
N LEU A 12 -2.48 17.47 -2.61
CA LEU A 12 -1.18 18.15 -2.76
C LEU A 12 -0.92 18.59 -4.20
N GLU A 13 -1.29 17.76 -5.18
CA GLU A 13 -1.19 18.11 -6.61
C GLU A 13 -2.11 19.28 -6.99
N LYS A 14 -3.35 19.29 -6.50
CA LYS A 14 -4.30 20.40 -6.71
C LYS A 14 -3.84 21.70 -6.06
N ASP A 15 -3.26 21.58 -4.87
CA ASP A 15 -2.70 22.69 -4.10
C ASP A 15 -1.35 23.17 -4.69
N LYS A 16 -0.87 22.50 -5.77
CA LYS A 16 0.39 22.76 -6.48
C LYS A 16 1.64 22.62 -5.62
N GLU A 17 1.56 21.87 -4.53
CA GLU A 17 2.72 21.54 -3.70
C GLU A 17 3.60 20.47 -4.35
N ILE A 18 3.03 19.66 -5.23
CA ILE A 18 3.72 18.64 -6.02
C ILE A 18 3.26 18.71 -7.49
N ASN A 19 4.10 18.27 -8.41
CA ASN A 19 3.75 18.14 -9.83
C ASN A 19 3.13 16.77 -10.17
N GLU A 20 2.64 16.61 -11.40
CA GLU A 20 1.97 15.39 -11.87
C GLU A 20 2.88 14.14 -11.78
N ASP A 21 4.17 14.29 -12.08
CA ASP A 21 5.13 13.18 -12.01
C ASP A 21 5.36 12.73 -10.56
N GLU A 22 5.43 13.68 -9.63
CA GLU A 22 5.52 13.41 -8.20
C GLU A 22 4.26 12.76 -7.66
N SER A 23 3.08 13.21 -8.10
CA SER A 23 1.79 12.60 -7.76
C SER A 23 1.74 11.14 -8.22
N LYS A 24 2.12 10.85 -9.48
CA LYS A 24 2.21 9.49 -10.01
C LYS A 24 3.19 8.62 -9.23
N ARG A 25 4.40 9.11 -8.97
CA ARG A 25 5.40 8.39 -8.16
C ARG A 25 4.92 8.10 -6.73
N GLY A 26 4.22 9.06 -6.13
CA GLY A 26 3.62 8.91 -4.80
C GLY A 26 2.58 7.79 -4.78
N GLN A 27 1.66 7.80 -5.74
CA GLN A 27 0.62 6.77 -5.86
C GLN A 27 1.20 5.37 -6.10
N ASP A 28 2.22 5.26 -6.95
CA ASP A 28 2.94 3.99 -7.19
C ASP A 28 3.63 3.47 -5.92
N SER A 29 4.22 4.37 -5.14
CA SER A 29 4.90 4.02 -3.89
C SER A 29 3.90 3.52 -2.84
N VAL A 30 2.73 4.17 -2.74
CA VAL A 30 1.63 3.71 -1.89
C VAL A 30 1.17 2.32 -2.31
N GLN A 31 1.00 2.08 -3.61
CA GLN A 31 0.57 0.78 -4.12
C GLN A 31 1.56 -0.33 -3.76
N LYS A 32 2.86 -0.12 -4.04
CA LYS A 32 3.92 -1.07 -3.70
C LYS A 32 3.98 -1.38 -2.21
N LEU A 33 3.79 -0.38 -1.36
CA LEU A 33 3.79 -0.56 0.09
C LEU A 33 2.62 -1.44 0.55
N VAL A 34 1.41 -1.17 0.05
CA VAL A 34 0.22 -1.95 0.38
C VAL A 34 0.37 -3.38 -0.10
N ASP A 35 0.83 -3.60 -1.33
CA ASP A 35 1.00 -4.94 -1.90
C ASP A 35 2.02 -5.76 -1.11
N LYS A 36 3.11 -5.12 -0.66
CA LYS A 36 4.10 -5.75 0.22
C LYS A 36 3.47 -6.26 1.51
N PHE A 37 2.69 -5.43 2.20
CA PHE A 37 2.09 -5.81 3.47
C PHE A 37 0.99 -6.87 3.31
N VAL A 38 0.19 -6.80 2.25
CA VAL A 38 -0.79 -7.84 1.92
C VAL A 38 -0.08 -9.18 1.74
N LYS A 39 0.99 -9.22 0.94
CA LYS A 39 1.78 -10.44 0.74
C LYS A 39 2.36 -10.98 2.04
N GLN A 40 2.92 -10.11 2.89
CA GLN A 40 3.45 -10.52 4.19
C GLN A 40 2.37 -11.09 5.11
N MET A 41 1.16 -10.53 5.08
CA MET A 41 0.02 -11.06 5.83
C MET A 41 -0.41 -12.43 5.32
N ASP A 42 -0.47 -12.61 4.00
CA ASP A 42 -0.83 -13.90 3.40
C ASP A 42 0.20 -14.98 3.73
N GLU A 43 1.50 -14.66 3.68
CA GLU A 43 2.57 -15.56 4.08
C GLU A 43 2.48 -15.95 5.56
N MET A 44 2.26 -14.97 6.44
CA MET A 44 2.09 -15.20 7.88
C MET A 44 0.86 -16.05 8.17
N ARG A 45 -0.25 -15.77 7.50
CA ARG A 45 -1.48 -16.54 7.62
C ARG A 45 -1.27 -17.98 7.19
N ALA A 46 -0.66 -18.22 6.03
CA ALA A 46 -0.38 -19.56 5.53
C ALA A 46 0.54 -20.35 6.46
N ALA A 47 1.58 -19.70 7.00
CA ALA A 47 2.46 -20.30 8.00
C ALA A 47 1.69 -20.70 9.26
N LYS A 48 0.78 -19.83 9.75
CA LYS A 48 -0.02 -20.12 10.94
C LYS A 48 -1.06 -21.22 10.70
N GLU A 49 -1.71 -21.23 9.54
CA GLU A 49 -2.62 -22.29 9.14
C GLU A 49 -1.89 -23.66 9.11
N LYS A 50 -0.68 -23.71 8.57
CA LYS A 50 0.14 -24.93 8.58
C LYS A 50 0.52 -25.39 9.99
N GLU A 51 0.97 -24.47 10.84
CA GLU A 51 1.29 -24.77 12.25
C GLU A 51 0.09 -25.36 13.01
N VAL A 52 -1.12 -24.84 12.75
CA VAL A 52 -2.36 -25.32 13.38
C VAL A 52 -2.79 -26.69 12.82
N MET A 53 -2.50 -26.99 11.55
CA MET A 53 -2.82 -28.28 10.92
C MET A 53 -1.83 -29.41 11.26
N GLU A 54 -0.64 -29.10 11.78
CA GLU A 54 0.36 -30.09 12.21
C GLU A 54 0.13 -30.62 13.66
N ILE A 55 -1.10 -30.49 14.20
CA ILE A 55 -1.52 -31.06 15.49
C ILE A 55 -2.19 -32.43 15.30
#